data_AF-A0AAJ0NGP0-F1
#
_entry.id   AF-A0AAJ0NGP0-F1
#
_cell.length_a   1.000
_cell.length_b   1.000
_cell.length_c   1.000
_cell.angle_alpha   90.00
_cell.angle_beta   90.00
_cell.angle_gamma   90.00
#
_symmetry.space_group_name_H-M   'P 1'
#
loop_
_entity.id
_entity.type
_entity.pdbx_description
1 polymer ?
#
loop_
_entity_poly.entity_id
_entity_poly.type
_entity_poly.pdbx_seq_one_letter_code
_entity_poly.pdbx_strand_id
1 'polypeptide(L)'
;MGQQIDWKNVLKLSGAYMAYLIGSGFATGQEVMQFFASYGKAGIAGILLSAILFCSLGVTLMTRGYELQLEHPGDIFRVYCGKIIGRLIEYFTLLFLFCIVVIMISGTGAIAHEHFGIPAIVGLLGMGIITMITVIFGLNKLVDIIGAVGPVIVVLTIAICLVVFFKNIGSLPSLDTLPQAAKDLQPAGHWWQSSILFFCYNILAGTIFFTQLGQQSGSKKEAAAAGILGGAGLMLAVLAMVVAMFAHYNHVLKLEVPVLYLGDTISPWVAIVFSICILLGIYSTTAPMYWLIKNEFMRMIPAKFGVIVTIVLGIVFMLGGSLPFGKLVAMIYPFVGYVGLAVVIIIFVRTIWAKMNPQKSKV
;
A
#
# COMPACT_ATOMS: atom_id res chain seq x y z
N MET A 1 -26.31 -4.64 26.71
CA MET A 1 -26.18 -5.74 25.73
C MET A 1 -24.85 -5.57 25.02
N GLY A 2 -23.91 -6.51 25.20
CA GLY A 2 -22.62 -6.45 24.52
C GLY A 2 -22.84 -6.60 23.01
N GLN A 3 -22.43 -5.60 22.22
CA GLN A 3 -22.48 -5.68 20.76
C GLN A 3 -21.76 -6.97 20.33
N GLN A 4 -22.52 -7.91 19.77
CA GLN A 4 -22.01 -9.17 19.24
C GLN A 4 -21.20 -8.85 17.99
N ILE A 5 -19.98 -9.39 17.92
CA ILE A 5 -19.06 -9.13 16.81
C ILE A 5 -19.48 -10.03 15.65
N ASP A 6 -19.85 -9.45 14.50
CA ASP A 6 -19.96 -10.20 13.25
C ASP A 6 -18.58 -10.42 12.63
N TRP A 7 -18.02 -11.61 12.85
CA TRP A 7 -16.72 -11.99 12.32
C TRP A 7 -16.65 -12.03 10.79
N LYS A 8 -17.76 -12.24 10.08
CA LYS A 8 -17.75 -12.16 8.61
C LYS A 8 -17.50 -10.74 8.15
N ASN A 9 -18.16 -9.77 8.80
CA ASN A 9 -17.94 -8.36 8.53
C ASN A 9 -16.50 -7.95 8.90
N VAL A 10 -16.01 -8.37 10.07
CA VAL A 10 -14.62 -8.11 10.48
C VAL A 10 -13.61 -8.61 9.44
N LEU A 11 -13.75 -9.85 8.97
CA LEU A 11 -12.84 -10.41 7.95
C LEU A 11 -12.94 -9.68 6.62
N LYS A 12 -14.14 -9.29 6.19
CA LYS A 12 -14.34 -8.47 4.98
C LYS A 12 -13.63 -7.13 5.09
N LEU A 13 -13.79 -6.42 6.21
CA LEU A 13 -13.17 -5.12 6.44
C LEU A 13 -11.64 -5.25 6.62
N SER A 14 -11.14 -6.26 7.34
CA SER A 14 -9.70 -6.53 7.41
C SER A 14 -9.09 -6.86 6.05
N GLY A 15 -9.80 -7.64 5.22
CA GLY A 15 -9.41 -7.92 3.84
C GLY A 15 -9.30 -6.65 3.00
N ALA A 16 -10.29 -5.76 3.09
CA ALA A 16 -10.27 -4.47 2.40
C ALA A 16 -9.14 -3.55 2.92
N TYR A 17 -8.88 -3.54 4.23
CA TYR A 17 -7.74 -2.83 4.82
C TYR A 17 -6.41 -3.28 4.19
N MET A 18 -6.17 -4.60 4.15
CA MET A 18 -4.96 -5.17 3.55
C MET A 18 -4.89 -4.87 2.06
N ALA A 19 -5.97 -5.12 1.33
CA ALA A 19 -6.08 -4.89 -0.11
C ALA A 19 -5.71 -3.46 -0.51
N TYR A 20 -6.14 -2.47 0.27
CA TYR A 20 -5.88 -1.07 -0.03
C TYR A 20 -4.39 -0.69 0.06
N LEU A 21 -3.65 -1.29 0.99
CA LEU A 21 -2.21 -1.03 1.13
C LEU A 21 -1.35 -1.87 0.17
N ILE A 22 -1.97 -2.71 -0.66
CA ILE A 22 -1.26 -3.54 -1.62
C ILE A 22 -1.20 -2.84 -2.96
N GLY A 23 -0.05 -2.24 -3.22
CA GLY A 23 0.33 -1.69 -4.51
C GLY A 23 1.31 -2.57 -5.27
N SER A 24 1.84 -2.07 -6.40
CA SER A 24 2.96 -2.66 -7.13
C SER A 24 4.16 -2.83 -6.20
N GLY A 25 4.53 -1.81 -5.41
CA GLY A 25 5.63 -1.87 -4.45
C GLY A 25 5.56 -3.08 -3.52
N PHE A 26 4.40 -3.29 -2.88
CA PHE A 26 4.15 -4.43 -2.02
C PHE A 26 4.12 -5.75 -2.79
N ALA A 27 3.28 -5.85 -3.85
CA ALA A 27 3.03 -7.11 -4.54
C ALA A 27 4.26 -7.67 -5.26
N THR A 28 5.10 -6.79 -5.82
CA THR A 28 6.40 -7.18 -6.40
C THR A 28 7.44 -7.49 -5.31
N GLY A 29 7.24 -6.94 -4.11
CA GLY A 29 8.14 -7.00 -2.96
C GLY A 29 9.25 -5.97 -2.96
N GLN A 30 9.25 -5.03 -3.91
CA GLN A 30 10.28 -4.00 -3.98
C GLN A 30 10.26 -3.06 -2.76
N GLU A 31 9.06 -2.73 -2.29
CA GLU A 31 8.85 -1.93 -1.10
C GLU A 31 9.32 -2.68 0.16
N VAL A 32 8.96 -3.95 0.29
CA VAL A 32 9.39 -4.80 1.41
C VAL A 32 10.91 -5.02 1.40
N MET A 33 11.51 -5.14 0.22
CA MET A 33 12.96 -5.23 0.05
C MET A 33 13.66 -4.00 0.63
N GLN A 34 13.26 -2.81 0.19
CA GLN A 34 13.89 -1.55 0.59
C GLN A 34 13.67 -1.24 2.06
N PHE A 35 12.45 -1.39 2.57
CA PHE A 35 12.11 -0.95 3.92
C PHE A 35 12.49 -1.94 5.03
N PHE A 36 12.62 -3.24 4.72
CA PHE A 36 12.88 -4.27 5.73
C PHE A 36 14.03 -5.21 5.36
N ALA A 37 13.97 -5.91 4.23
CA ALA A 37 14.96 -6.96 3.92
C ALA A 37 16.39 -6.40 3.73
N SER A 38 16.52 -5.17 3.24
CA SER A 38 17.79 -4.43 3.11
C SER A 38 18.55 -4.26 4.44
N TYR A 39 17.88 -4.40 5.59
CA TYR A 39 18.47 -4.33 6.93
C TYR A 39 18.83 -5.71 7.52
N GLY A 40 18.65 -6.79 6.75
CA GLY A 40 18.88 -8.16 7.22
C GLY A 40 18.07 -8.50 8.46
N LYS A 41 18.68 -9.19 9.44
CA LYS A 41 18.01 -9.63 10.68
C LYS A 41 17.36 -8.48 11.45
N ALA A 42 17.96 -7.28 11.44
CA ALA A 42 17.41 -6.11 12.10
C ALA A 42 16.07 -5.64 11.48
N GLY A 43 15.85 -5.92 10.19
CA GLY A 43 14.58 -5.67 9.51
C GLY A 43 13.40 -6.41 10.14
N ILE A 44 13.61 -7.60 10.73
CA ILE A 44 12.56 -8.36 11.42
C ILE A 44 12.05 -7.59 12.65
N ALA A 45 12.95 -6.97 13.43
CA ALA A 45 12.55 -6.11 14.54
C ALA A 45 11.74 -4.90 14.04
N GLY A 46 12.11 -4.38 12.86
CA GLY A 46 11.35 -3.37 12.15
C GLY A 46 9.93 -3.78 11.80
N ILE A 47 9.74 -4.99 11.30
CA ILE A 47 8.42 -5.56 10.99
C ILE A 47 7.55 -5.63 12.25
N LEU A 48 8.11 -6.06 13.38
CA LEU A 48 7.39 -6.10 14.66
C LEU A 48 6.98 -4.69 15.12
N LEU A 49 7.87 -3.71 14.98
CA LEU A 49 7.56 -2.31 15.26
C LEU A 49 6.42 -1.80 14.38
N SER A 50 6.51 -2.00 13.07
CA SER A 50 5.45 -1.61 12.13
C SER A 50 4.14 -2.36 12.43
N ALA A 51 4.16 -3.63 12.84
CA ALA A 51 2.96 -4.39 13.21
C ALA A 51 2.21 -3.76 14.39
N ILE A 52 2.93 -3.35 15.43
CA ILE A 52 2.32 -2.64 16.57
C ILE A 52 1.70 -1.32 16.10
N LEU A 53 2.42 -0.58 15.26
CA LEU A 53 1.97 0.71 14.72
C LEU A 53 0.73 0.58 13.81
N PHE A 54 0.73 -0.35 12.85
CA PHE A 54 -0.39 -0.60 11.95
C PHE A 54 -1.64 -1.08 12.71
N CYS A 55 -1.49 -2.01 13.65
CA CYS A 55 -2.61 -2.44 14.49
C CYS A 55 -3.19 -1.27 15.31
N SER A 56 -2.32 -0.46 15.94
CA SER A 56 -2.77 0.62 16.82
C SER A 56 -3.46 1.78 16.08
N LEU A 57 -2.90 2.26 14.96
CA LEU A 57 -3.57 3.28 14.15
C LEU A 57 -4.69 2.72 13.30
N GLY A 58 -4.64 1.45 12.89
CA GLY A 58 -5.77 0.77 12.27
C GLY A 58 -7.00 0.79 13.16
N VAL A 59 -6.85 0.41 14.45
CA VAL A 59 -7.93 0.54 15.45
C VAL A 59 -8.40 1.99 15.56
N THR A 60 -7.47 2.94 15.69
CA THR A 60 -7.81 4.35 15.89
C THR A 60 -8.65 4.89 14.72
N LEU A 61 -8.19 4.71 13.49
CA LEU A 61 -8.84 5.25 12.31
C LEU A 61 -10.17 4.56 12.00
N MET A 62 -10.25 3.24 12.13
CA MET A 62 -11.50 2.51 11.88
C MET A 62 -12.55 2.81 12.94
N THR A 63 -12.16 2.86 14.23
CA THR A 63 -13.12 3.21 15.29
C THR A 63 -13.61 4.65 15.17
N ARG A 64 -12.75 5.58 14.74
CA ARG A 64 -13.16 6.95 14.43
C ARG A 64 -14.07 7.03 13.22
N GLY A 65 -13.83 6.22 12.19
CA GLY A 65 -14.75 6.04 11.08
C GLY A 65 -16.15 5.68 11.55
N TYR A 66 -16.25 4.64 12.37
CA TYR A 66 -17.50 4.18 12.96
C TYR A 66 -18.20 5.27 13.80
N GLU A 67 -17.45 6.02 14.60
CA GLU A 67 -18.00 7.05 15.50
C GLU A 67 -18.44 8.33 14.79
N LEU A 68 -17.63 8.82 13.84
CA LEU A 68 -17.81 10.16 13.27
C LEU A 68 -18.78 10.18 12.10
N GLN A 69 -18.93 9.06 11.37
CA GLN A 69 -19.85 8.95 10.21
C GLN A 69 -19.77 10.16 9.26
N LEU A 70 -18.54 10.59 8.95
CA LEU A 70 -18.27 11.76 8.09
C LEU A 70 -18.88 11.56 6.70
N GLU A 71 -19.68 12.52 6.24
CA GLU A 71 -20.22 12.54 4.86
C GLU A 71 -19.10 12.54 3.80
N HIS A 72 -18.00 13.23 4.10
CA HIS A 72 -16.79 13.23 3.30
C HIS A 72 -15.62 12.64 4.10
N PRO A 73 -15.19 11.40 3.82
CA PRO A 73 -14.12 10.76 4.57
C PRO A 73 -12.80 11.54 4.62
N GLY A 74 -12.52 12.40 3.62
CA GLY A 74 -11.36 13.30 3.60
C GLY A 74 -11.33 14.34 4.72
N ASP A 75 -12.50 14.70 5.28
CA ASP A 75 -12.59 15.64 6.40
C ASP A 75 -11.93 15.12 7.68
N ILE A 76 -11.56 13.84 7.74
CA ILE A 76 -10.81 13.26 8.86
C ILE A 76 -9.49 14.01 9.11
N PHE A 77 -8.81 14.49 8.07
CA PHE A 77 -7.60 15.30 8.24
C PHE A 77 -7.91 16.64 8.89
N ARG A 78 -9.10 17.21 8.67
CA ARG A 78 -9.53 18.45 9.32
C ARG A 78 -9.93 18.21 10.78
N VAL A 79 -10.53 17.07 11.08
CA VAL A 79 -10.80 16.62 12.46
C VAL A 79 -9.51 16.50 13.27
N TYR A 80 -8.42 15.99 12.67
CA TYR A 80 -7.15 15.82 13.38
C TYR A 80 -6.21 17.02 13.31
N CYS A 81 -6.17 17.76 12.21
CA CYS A 81 -5.16 18.81 11.99
C CYS A 81 -5.76 20.22 11.96
N GLY A 82 -7.08 20.36 12.06
CA GLY A 82 -7.78 21.63 11.89
C GLY A 82 -7.98 22.01 10.42
N LYS A 83 -8.69 23.12 10.17
CA LYS A 83 -9.17 23.50 8.83
C LYS A 83 -8.05 23.75 7.81
N ILE A 84 -6.99 24.46 8.21
CA ILE A 84 -5.91 24.89 7.30
C ILE A 84 -4.95 23.73 7.03
N ILE A 85 -4.33 23.17 8.07
CA ILE A 85 -3.35 22.09 7.95
C ILE A 85 -4.02 20.83 7.39
N GLY A 86 -5.24 20.51 7.82
CA GLY A 86 -5.99 19.36 7.30
C GLY A 86 -6.24 19.46 5.79
N ARG A 87 -6.57 20.65 5.28
CA ARG A 87 -6.75 20.87 3.83
C ARG A 87 -5.43 20.77 3.06
N LEU A 88 -4.32 21.25 3.63
CA LEU A 88 -3.00 21.10 3.02
C LEU A 88 -2.61 19.61 2.91
N ILE A 89 -2.84 18.83 3.97
CA ILE A 89 -2.59 17.39 3.98
C ILE A 89 -3.49 16.66 2.98
N GLU A 90 -4.76 17.06 2.86
CA GLU A 90 -5.70 16.52 1.87
C GLU A 90 -5.16 16.69 0.44
N TYR A 91 -4.74 17.91 0.06
CA TYR A 91 -4.13 18.15 -1.25
C TYR A 91 -2.80 17.43 -1.45
N PHE A 92 -1.96 17.36 -0.42
CA PHE A 92 -0.72 16.60 -0.47
C PHE A 92 -0.98 15.09 -0.66
N THR A 93 -2.02 14.56 -0.01
CA THR A 93 -2.42 13.16 -0.16
C THR A 93 -2.90 12.89 -1.58
N LEU A 94 -3.66 13.81 -2.19
CA LEU A 94 -4.05 13.71 -3.60
C LEU A 94 -2.85 13.70 -4.55
N LEU A 95 -1.85 14.56 -4.29
CA LEU A 95 -0.58 14.54 -5.03
C LEU A 95 0.17 13.22 -4.82
N PHE A 96 0.14 12.65 -3.62
CA PHE A 96 0.75 11.36 -3.36
C PHE A 96 0.03 10.22 -4.11
N LEU A 97 -1.31 10.23 -4.16
CA LEU A 97 -2.07 9.27 -4.97
C LEU A 97 -1.72 9.38 -6.46
N PHE A 98 -1.45 10.58 -6.96
CA PHE A 98 -0.92 10.79 -8.32
C PHE A 98 0.42 10.08 -8.52
N CYS A 99 1.35 10.24 -7.59
CA CYS A 99 2.63 9.53 -7.62
C CYS A 99 2.45 8.01 -7.52
N ILE A 100 1.48 7.52 -6.75
CA ILE A 100 1.18 6.08 -6.66
C ILE A 100 0.74 5.54 -8.02
N VAL A 101 -0.12 6.23 -8.77
CA VAL A 101 -0.52 5.81 -10.14
C VAL A 101 0.71 5.70 -11.06
N VAL A 102 1.64 6.65 -10.98
CA VAL A 102 2.91 6.59 -11.72
C VAL A 102 3.74 5.36 -11.32
N ILE A 103 3.87 5.10 -10.01
CA ILE A 103 4.61 3.95 -9.47
C ILE A 103 3.95 2.62 -9.87
N MET A 104 2.62 2.57 -9.90
CA MET A 104 1.87 1.40 -10.36
C MET A 104 2.19 1.07 -11.82
N ILE A 105 2.08 2.06 -12.71
CA ILE A 105 2.36 1.89 -14.15
C ILE A 105 3.83 1.50 -14.36
N SER A 106 4.77 2.16 -13.68
CA SER A 106 6.19 1.80 -13.73
C SER A 106 6.44 0.35 -13.28
N GLY A 107 5.79 -0.08 -12.20
CA GLY A 107 5.86 -1.46 -11.71
C GLY A 107 5.40 -2.51 -12.72
N THR A 108 4.42 -2.21 -13.58
CA THR A 108 4.04 -3.11 -14.68
C THR A 108 5.10 -3.21 -15.78
N GLY A 109 5.82 -2.12 -16.04
CA GLY A 109 6.99 -2.14 -16.92
C GLY A 109 8.11 -3.02 -16.36
N ALA A 110 8.36 -2.95 -15.05
CA ALA A 110 9.32 -3.81 -14.36
C ALA A 110 8.95 -5.30 -14.50
N ILE A 111 7.67 -5.66 -14.29
CA ILE A 111 7.19 -7.04 -14.48
C ILE A 111 7.37 -7.51 -15.92
N ALA A 112 7.02 -6.66 -16.90
CA ALA A 112 7.18 -6.97 -18.32
C ALA A 112 8.65 -7.28 -18.67
N HIS A 113 9.58 -6.48 -18.16
CA HIS A 113 11.00 -6.64 -18.41
C HIS A 113 11.63 -7.82 -17.66
N GLU A 114 11.42 -7.92 -16.35
CA GLU A 114 12.10 -8.92 -15.52
C GLU A 114 11.51 -10.33 -15.65
N HIS A 115 10.20 -10.46 -15.85
CA HIS A 115 9.55 -11.77 -15.90
C HIS A 115 9.31 -12.27 -17.31
N PHE A 116 8.74 -11.41 -18.18
CA PHE A 116 8.40 -11.81 -19.53
C PHE A 116 9.54 -11.58 -20.54
N GLY A 117 10.61 -10.89 -20.14
CA GLY A 117 11.75 -10.58 -21.01
C GLY A 117 11.40 -9.63 -22.15
N ILE A 118 10.26 -8.93 -22.08
CA ILE A 118 9.81 -7.99 -23.10
C ILE A 118 10.12 -6.54 -22.69
N PRO A 119 10.18 -5.57 -23.63
CA PRO A 119 10.48 -4.19 -23.30
C PRO A 119 9.52 -3.61 -22.25
N ALA A 120 10.05 -2.93 -21.23
CA ALA A 120 9.27 -2.33 -20.14
C ALA A 120 8.15 -1.40 -20.65
N ILE A 121 8.38 -0.74 -21.79
CA ILE A 121 7.40 0.12 -22.47
C ILE A 121 6.10 -0.63 -22.80
N VAL A 122 6.15 -1.93 -23.08
CA VAL A 122 4.96 -2.73 -23.39
C VAL A 122 4.07 -2.87 -22.14
N GLY A 123 4.68 -3.20 -21.00
CA GLY A 123 3.97 -3.30 -19.72
C GLY A 123 3.35 -1.98 -19.30
N LEU A 124 4.15 -0.90 -19.31
CA LEU A 124 3.70 0.42 -18.86
C LEU A 124 2.62 1.01 -19.77
N LEU A 125 2.74 0.87 -21.10
CA LEU A 125 1.70 1.33 -22.03
C LEU A 125 0.45 0.47 -21.89
N GLY A 126 0.59 -0.84 -21.76
CA GLY A 126 -0.53 -1.75 -21.54
C GLY A 126 -1.36 -1.35 -20.32
N MET A 127 -0.71 -1.16 -19.16
CA MET A 127 -1.40 -0.74 -17.94
C MET A 127 -1.95 0.69 -18.02
N GLY A 128 -1.20 1.62 -18.61
CA GLY A 128 -1.66 3.00 -18.80
C GLY A 128 -2.91 3.09 -19.69
N ILE A 129 -2.93 2.36 -20.80
CA ILE A 129 -4.04 2.36 -21.76
C ILE A 129 -5.28 1.67 -21.16
N ILE A 130 -5.14 0.50 -20.55
CA ILE A 130 -6.31 -0.23 -19.99
C ILE A 130 -6.98 0.55 -18.85
N THR A 131 -6.19 1.21 -18.01
CA THR A 131 -6.71 2.06 -16.92
C THR A 131 -7.31 3.36 -17.45
N MET A 132 -6.72 3.96 -18.49
CA MET A 132 -7.31 5.11 -19.18
C MET A 132 -8.69 4.77 -19.79
N ILE A 133 -8.79 3.67 -20.53
CA ILE A 133 -10.04 3.17 -21.11
C ILE A 133 -11.09 2.98 -20.00
N THR A 134 -10.69 2.34 -18.90
CA THR A 134 -11.54 2.15 -17.72
C THR A 134 -12.11 3.46 -17.20
N VAL A 135 -11.28 4.49 -17.04
CA VAL A 135 -11.72 5.80 -16.52
C VAL A 135 -12.64 6.52 -17.50
N ILE A 136 -12.46 6.34 -18.82
CA ILE A 136 -13.34 6.90 -19.85
C ILE A 136 -14.75 6.28 -19.78
N PHE A 137 -14.84 4.95 -19.65
CA PHE A 137 -16.12 4.23 -19.59
C PHE A 137 -16.80 4.27 -18.22
N GLY A 138 -16.09 4.76 -17.19
CA GLY A 138 -16.59 4.92 -15.83
C GLY A 138 -16.28 3.72 -14.94
N LEU A 139 -15.92 4.00 -13.69
CA LEU A 139 -15.41 3.01 -12.74
C LEU A 139 -16.51 2.10 -12.14
N ASN A 140 -17.77 2.56 -12.12
CA ASN A 140 -18.85 1.93 -11.35
C ASN A 140 -19.10 0.44 -11.68
N LYS A 141 -18.75 -0.04 -12.88
CA LYS A 141 -18.90 -1.45 -13.28
C LYS A 141 -17.70 -2.34 -12.87
N LEU A 142 -16.57 -1.74 -12.51
CA LEU A 142 -15.31 -2.44 -12.24
C LEU A 142 -14.96 -2.51 -10.76
N VAL A 143 -15.57 -1.66 -9.91
CA VAL A 143 -15.37 -1.66 -8.46
C VAL A 143 -15.63 -3.03 -7.83
N ASP A 144 -16.68 -3.73 -8.29
CA ASP A 144 -17.06 -5.04 -7.74
C ASP A 144 -16.07 -6.16 -8.10
N ILE A 145 -15.46 -6.09 -9.29
CA ILE A 145 -14.46 -7.08 -9.76
C ILE A 145 -13.12 -6.86 -9.04
N ILE A 146 -12.78 -5.59 -8.80
CA ILE A 146 -11.55 -5.15 -8.13
C ILE A 146 -11.53 -5.57 -6.65
N GLY A 147 -12.69 -5.60 -5.98
CA GLY A 147 -12.78 -5.82 -4.53
C GLY A 147 -12.29 -7.19 -4.02
N ALA A 148 -12.26 -8.22 -4.87
CA ALA A 148 -11.81 -9.57 -4.49
C ALA A 148 -10.31 -9.83 -4.75
N VAL A 149 -9.65 -8.96 -5.52
CA VAL A 149 -8.27 -9.18 -5.99
C VAL A 149 -7.25 -9.08 -4.85
N GLY A 150 -7.38 -8.06 -4.00
CA GLY A 150 -6.41 -7.80 -2.93
C GLY A 150 -6.22 -8.97 -1.95
N PRO A 151 -7.28 -9.54 -1.34
CA PRO A 151 -7.14 -10.69 -0.43
C PRO A 151 -6.52 -11.92 -1.10
N VAL A 152 -6.83 -12.17 -2.37
CA VAL A 152 -6.25 -13.28 -3.14
C VAL A 152 -4.74 -13.09 -3.29
N ILE A 153 -4.27 -11.88 -3.62
CA ILE A 153 -2.84 -11.57 -3.71
C ILE A 153 -2.15 -11.79 -2.37
N VAL A 154 -2.72 -11.33 -1.24
CA VAL A 154 -2.14 -11.56 0.09
C VAL A 154 -1.90 -13.05 0.36
N VAL A 155 -2.94 -13.86 0.17
CA VAL A 155 -2.89 -15.29 0.47
C VAL A 155 -1.87 -15.98 -0.43
N LEU A 156 -1.87 -15.67 -1.73
CA LEU A 156 -0.92 -16.23 -2.68
C LEU A 156 0.52 -15.81 -2.37
N THR A 157 0.76 -14.53 -2.07
CA THR A 157 2.09 -14.02 -1.68
C THR A 157 2.59 -14.74 -0.43
N ILE A 158 1.78 -14.83 0.63
CA ILE A 158 2.15 -15.56 1.84
C ILE A 158 2.48 -17.02 1.52
N ALA A 159 1.64 -17.71 0.74
CA ALA A 159 1.84 -19.11 0.40
C ALA A 159 3.15 -19.34 -0.37
N ILE A 160 3.40 -18.55 -1.43
CA ILE A 160 4.64 -18.62 -2.22
C ILE A 160 5.86 -18.38 -1.32
N CYS A 161 5.84 -17.30 -0.54
CA CYS A 161 6.97 -16.95 0.32
C CYS A 161 7.25 -18.02 1.39
N LEU A 162 6.22 -18.57 2.03
CA LEU A 162 6.40 -19.65 3.00
C LEU A 162 6.96 -20.92 2.36
N VAL A 163 6.46 -21.31 1.18
CA VAL A 163 6.99 -22.48 0.45
C VAL A 163 8.47 -22.29 0.13
N VAL A 164 8.88 -21.11 -0.36
CA VAL A 164 10.28 -20.83 -0.65
C VAL A 164 11.13 -20.84 0.62
N PHE A 165 10.64 -20.21 1.69
CA PHE A 165 11.35 -20.17 2.96
C PHE A 165 11.59 -21.59 3.51
N PHE A 166 10.56 -22.41 3.62
CA PHE A 166 10.70 -23.76 4.19
C PHE A 166 11.54 -24.69 3.32
N LYS A 167 11.55 -24.53 1.99
CA LYS A 167 12.45 -25.28 1.11
C LYS A 167 13.93 -24.93 1.31
N ASN A 168 14.24 -23.71 1.74
CA ASN A 168 15.60 -23.17 1.79
C ASN A 168 16.08 -22.83 3.22
N ILE A 169 15.30 -23.16 4.25
CA ILE A 169 15.60 -22.78 5.64
C ILE A 169 16.95 -23.33 6.14
N GLY A 170 17.37 -24.50 5.62
CA GLY A 170 18.65 -25.12 5.95
C GLY A 170 19.86 -24.50 5.23
N SER A 171 19.65 -23.62 4.25
CA SER A 171 20.69 -23.05 3.39
C SER A 171 20.67 -21.51 3.37
N LEU A 172 20.15 -20.89 4.42
CA LEU A 172 20.13 -19.43 4.53
C LEU A 172 21.57 -18.87 4.58
N PRO A 173 21.89 -17.83 3.80
CA PRO A 173 23.19 -17.17 3.87
C PRO A 173 23.40 -16.51 5.24
N SER A 174 24.66 -16.30 5.64
CA SER A 174 24.94 -15.41 6.77
C SER A 174 24.46 -13.99 6.44
N LEU A 175 23.71 -13.40 7.38
CA LEU A 175 23.22 -12.02 7.32
C LEU A 175 23.95 -11.12 8.34
N ASP A 176 25.12 -11.55 8.81
CA ASP A 176 25.88 -10.81 9.81
C ASP A 176 26.60 -9.61 9.19
N THR A 177 26.96 -9.70 7.90
CA THR A 177 27.46 -8.59 7.10
C THR A 177 26.51 -8.30 5.94
N LEU A 178 26.02 -7.06 5.87
CA LEU A 178 25.14 -6.64 4.78
C LEU A 178 25.97 -6.26 3.55
N PRO A 179 25.65 -6.79 2.35
CA PRO A 179 26.32 -6.40 1.11
C PRO A 179 26.02 -4.93 0.79
N GLN A 180 26.90 -4.28 0.03
CA GLN A 180 26.73 -2.86 -0.32
C GLN A 180 25.40 -2.61 -1.06
N ALA A 181 25.00 -3.53 -1.95
CA ALA A 181 23.71 -3.48 -2.63
C ALA A 181 22.51 -3.40 -1.68
N ALA A 182 22.60 -4.02 -0.49
CA ALA A 182 21.55 -3.88 0.52
C ALA A 182 21.54 -2.47 1.13
N LYS A 183 22.71 -1.91 1.43
CA LYS A 183 22.84 -0.55 1.98
C LYS A 183 22.35 0.52 1.01
N ASP A 184 22.62 0.35 -0.29
CA ASP A 184 22.20 1.29 -1.33
C ASP A 184 20.67 1.35 -1.51
N LEU A 185 19.94 0.31 -1.07
CA LEU A 185 18.48 0.26 -1.08
C LEU A 185 17.83 0.84 0.19
N GLN A 186 18.60 1.11 1.24
CA GLN A 186 18.06 1.53 2.53
C GLN A 186 17.49 2.95 2.46
N PRO A 187 16.19 3.15 2.74
CA PRO A 187 15.58 4.48 2.69
C PRO A 187 16.02 5.39 3.86
N ALA A 188 16.60 4.83 4.91
CA ALA A 188 17.07 5.53 6.09
C ALA A 188 18.31 4.86 6.72
N GLY A 189 19.05 5.58 7.55
CA GLY A 189 20.28 5.06 8.17
C GLY A 189 20.05 3.91 9.16
N HIS A 190 18.85 3.78 9.72
CA HIS A 190 18.53 2.73 10.70
C HIS A 190 17.20 2.03 10.40
N TRP A 191 17.15 0.72 10.70
CA TRP A 191 15.99 -0.15 10.46
C TRP A 191 14.69 0.40 11.10
N TRP A 192 14.77 0.98 12.29
CA TRP A 192 13.61 1.51 13.00
C TRP A 192 13.07 2.78 12.34
N GLN A 193 13.94 3.63 11.79
CA GLN A 193 13.54 4.81 11.02
C GLN A 193 12.81 4.38 9.77
N SER A 194 13.38 3.43 9.02
CA SER A 194 12.74 2.84 7.85
C SER A 194 11.37 2.28 8.18
N SER A 195 11.24 1.53 9.27
CA SER A 195 9.97 0.92 9.71
C SER A 195 8.91 1.96 10.05
N ILE A 196 9.31 3.09 10.66
CA ILE A 196 8.43 4.22 10.93
C ILE A 196 8.03 4.91 9.62
N LEU A 197 8.97 5.18 8.71
CA LEU A 197 8.67 5.80 7.42
C LEU A 197 7.69 4.95 6.61
N PHE A 198 7.94 3.63 6.56
CA PHE A 198 7.07 2.64 5.92
C PHE A 198 5.63 2.74 6.43
N PHE A 199 5.50 2.74 7.76
CA PHE A 199 4.22 2.90 8.42
C PHE A 199 3.57 4.26 8.10
N CYS A 200 4.33 5.35 8.22
CA CYS A 200 3.82 6.70 8.09
C CYS A 200 3.29 7.02 6.69
N TYR A 201 3.98 6.63 5.63
CA TYR A 201 3.48 6.90 4.28
C TYR A 201 2.23 6.05 3.97
N ASN A 202 2.21 4.79 4.42
CA ASN A 202 1.06 3.90 4.23
C ASN A 202 -0.16 4.40 5.00
N ILE A 203 0.01 4.85 6.25
CA ILE A 203 -1.08 5.46 7.00
C ILE A 203 -1.55 6.75 6.35
N LEU A 204 -0.65 7.58 5.81
CA LEU A 204 -1.06 8.80 5.12
C LEU A 204 -1.95 8.48 3.91
N ALA A 205 -1.54 7.52 3.06
CA ALA A 205 -2.36 7.04 1.95
C ALA A 205 -3.67 6.37 2.42
N GLY A 206 -3.63 5.63 3.52
CA GLY A 206 -4.74 4.82 4.05
C GLY A 206 -5.74 5.58 4.90
N THR A 207 -5.41 6.76 5.43
CA THR A 207 -6.20 7.42 6.47
C THR A 207 -7.67 7.63 6.06
N ILE A 208 -7.89 8.21 4.87
CA ILE A 208 -9.25 8.44 4.33
C ILE A 208 -10.00 7.11 4.18
N PHE A 209 -9.35 6.11 3.58
CA PHE A 209 -9.96 4.82 3.29
C PHE A 209 -10.29 4.04 4.57
N PHE A 210 -9.40 3.99 5.55
CA PHE A 210 -9.64 3.29 6.82
C PHE A 210 -10.74 3.92 7.64
N THR A 211 -10.85 5.25 7.61
CA THR A 211 -11.98 5.95 8.22
C THR A 211 -13.28 5.62 7.49
N GLN A 212 -13.30 5.62 6.16
CA GLN A 212 -14.48 5.21 5.38
C GLN A 212 -14.88 3.75 5.65
N LEU A 213 -13.90 2.86 5.76
CA LEU A 213 -14.11 1.43 6.06
C LEU A 213 -14.68 1.23 7.46
N GLY A 214 -14.24 2.05 8.42
CA GLY A 214 -14.79 2.10 9.76
C GLY A 214 -16.28 2.45 9.82
N GLN A 215 -16.76 3.33 8.93
CA GLN A 215 -18.18 3.71 8.86
C GLN A 215 -19.09 2.51 8.56
N GLN A 216 -18.58 1.51 7.84
CA GLN A 216 -19.29 0.29 7.45
C GLN A 216 -19.29 -0.78 8.54
N SER A 217 -18.67 -0.53 9.70
CA SER A 217 -18.65 -1.48 10.82
C SER A 217 -19.99 -1.48 11.56
N GLY A 218 -20.49 -2.63 11.99
CA GLY A 218 -21.73 -2.74 12.77
C GLY A 218 -21.54 -2.32 14.24
N SER A 219 -20.29 -2.26 14.71
CA SER A 219 -19.95 -1.82 16.05
C SER A 219 -18.54 -1.25 16.14
N LYS A 220 -18.26 -0.48 17.21
CA LYS A 220 -16.89 -0.04 17.53
C LYS A 220 -15.94 -1.22 17.77
N LYS A 221 -16.45 -2.32 18.32
CA LYS A 221 -15.67 -3.56 18.53
C LYS A 221 -15.30 -4.22 17.21
N GLU A 222 -16.23 -4.29 16.25
CA GLU A 222 -15.94 -4.76 14.89
C GLU A 222 -14.90 -3.89 14.20
N ALA A 223 -15.04 -2.56 14.27
CA ALA A 223 -14.08 -1.63 13.70
C ALA A 223 -12.67 -1.82 14.30
N ALA A 224 -12.57 -1.99 15.62
CA ALA A 224 -11.29 -2.25 16.28
C ALA A 224 -10.70 -3.61 15.89
N ALA A 225 -11.50 -4.68 15.91
CA ALA A 225 -11.05 -6.01 15.49
C ALA A 225 -10.59 -6.02 14.04
N ALA A 226 -11.31 -5.33 13.15
CA ALA A 226 -10.95 -5.22 11.74
C ALA A 226 -9.62 -4.50 11.54
N GLY A 227 -9.36 -3.43 12.30
CA GLY A 227 -8.10 -2.69 12.28
C GLY A 227 -6.92 -3.50 12.80
N ILE A 228 -7.10 -4.29 13.86
CA ILE A 228 -6.05 -5.20 14.39
C ILE A 228 -5.75 -6.28 13.37
N LEU A 229 -6.75 -7.00 12.88
CA LEU A 229 -6.55 -8.11 11.96
C LEU A 229 -6.02 -7.64 10.61
N GLY A 230 -6.45 -6.47 10.12
CA GLY A 230 -5.93 -5.87 8.90
C GLY A 230 -4.45 -5.51 9.01
N GLY A 231 -4.07 -4.81 10.09
CA GLY A 231 -2.67 -4.45 10.35
C GLY A 231 -1.76 -5.67 10.59
N ALA A 232 -2.23 -6.63 11.38
CA ALA A 232 -1.49 -7.86 11.66
C ALA A 232 -1.33 -8.74 10.42
N GLY A 233 -2.38 -8.90 9.64
CA GLY A 233 -2.36 -9.69 8.40
C GLY A 233 -1.41 -9.11 7.35
N LEU A 234 -1.42 -7.78 7.19
CA LEU A 234 -0.47 -7.09 6.30
C LEU A 234 0.98 -7.35 6.75
N MET A 235 1.29 -7.17 8.03
CA MET A 235 2.66 -7.34 8.51
C MET A 235 3.10 -8.81 8.56
N LEU A 236 2.17 -9.75 8.68
CA LEU A 236 2.46 -11.17 8.50
C LEU A 236 2.89 -11.47 7.05
N ALA A 237 2.24 -10.86 6.06
CA ALA A 237 2.66 -10.96 4.67
C ALA A 237 4.05 -10.35 4.44
N VAL A 238 4.33 -9.17 5.03
CA VAL A 238 5.68 -8.58 5.01
C VAL A 238 6.71 -9.53 5.64
N LEU A 239 6.41 -10.12 6.79
CA LEU A 239 7.30 -11.08 7.45
C LEU A 239 7.60 -12.28 6.54
N ALA A 240 6.56 -12.88 5.95
CA ALA A 240 6.70 -14.00 5.03
C ALA A 240 7.61 -13.64 3.85
N MET A 241 7.38 -12.47 3.24
CA MET A 241 8.21 -11.97 2.13
C MET A 241 9.67 -11.77 2.53
N VAL A 242 9.94 -11.14 3.68
CA VAL A 242 11.31 -10.89 4.14
C VAL A 242 12.07 -12.19 4.40
N VAL A 243 11.45 -13.15 5.11
CA VAL A 243 12.14 -14.43 5.38
C VAL A 243 12.36 -15.24 4.10
N ALA A 244 11.45 -15.17 3.13
CA ALA A 244 11.63 -15.80 1.83
C ALA A 244 12.73 -15.11 0.98
N MET A 245 12.81 -13.78 1.03
CA MET A 245 13.88 -13.01 0.37
C MET A 245 15.25 -13.37 0.92
N PHE A 246 15.37 -13.67 2.22
CA PHE A 246 16.64 -14.13 2.79
C PHE A 246 17.16 -15.43 2.18
N ALA A 247 16.29 -16.33 1.70
CA ALA A 247 16.71 -17.55 1.02
C ALA A 247 17.50 -17.28 -0.27
N HIS A 248 17.24 -16.16 -0.95
CA HIS A 248 17.91 -15.79 -2.20
C HIS A 248 18.53 -14.39 -2.13
N TYR A 249 19.00 -13.99 -0.94
CA TYR A 249 19.29 -12.60 -0.57
C TYR A 249 20.12 -11.82 -1.60
N ASN A 250 21.29 -12.35 -1.99
CA ASN A 250 22.20 -11.65 -2.91
C ASN A 250 21.63 -11.45 -4.33
N HIS A 251 20.68 -12.30 -4.73
CA HIS A 251 20.03 -12.20 -6.03
C HIS A 251 18.87 -11.21 -5.99
N VAL A 252 17.98 -11.34 -5.00
CA VAL A 252 16.77 -10.51 -4.89
C VAL A 252 17.06 -9.03 -4.66
N LEU A 253 18.22 -8.68 -4.10
CA LEU A 253 18.67 -7.28 -3.94
C LEU A 253 18.88 -6.54 -5.27
N LYS A 254 18.96 -7.26 -6.39
CA LYS A 254 19.20 -6.68 -7.72
C LYS A 254 17.94 -6.60 -8.58
N LEU A 255 16.82 -7.10 -8.07
CA LEU A 255 15.56 -7.24 -8.80
C LEU A 255 14.60 -6.12 -8.41
N GLU A 256 13.82 -5.69 -9.39
CA GLU A 256 12.65 -4.84 -9.18
C GLU A 256 11.41 -5.65 -8.77
N VAL A 257 11.36 -6.94 -9.08
CA VAL A 257 10.22 -7.83 -8.79
C VAL A 257 10.64 -9.08 -8.01
N PRO A 258 11.24 -8.94 -6.81
CA PRO A 258 11.84 -10.04 -6.08
C PRO A 258 10.87 -11.17 -5.73
N VAL A 259 9.61 -10.90 -5.37
CA VAL A 259 8.66 -11.97 -5.01
C VAL A 259 8.23 -12.79 -6.21
N LEU A 260 8.16 -12.19 -7.39
CA LEU A 260 7.88 -12.92 -8.62
C LEU A 260 9.01 -13.89 -8.95
N TYR A 261 10.27 -13.47 -8.76
CA TYR A 261 11.42 -14.36 -8.83
C TYR A 261 11.32 -15.51 -7.81
N LEU A 262 10.91 -15.25 -6.57
CA LEU A 262 10.69 -16.32 -5.58
C LEU A 262 9.62 -17.32 -6.05
N GLY A 263 8.58 -16.85 -6.74
CA GLY A 263 7.61 -17.75 -7.39
C GLY A 263 8.24 -18.63 -8.46
N ASP A 264 9.16 -18.08 -9.25
CA ASP A 264 9.87 -18.78 -10.33
C ASP A 264 10.79 -19.89 -9.81
N THR A 265 11.41 -19.70 -8.64
CA THR A 265 12.21 -20.76 -7.99
C THR A 265 11.37 -21.96 -7.51
N ILE A 266 10.05 -21.80 -7.36
CA ILE A 266 9.14 -22.94 -7.12
C ILE A 266 8.85 -23.66 -8.43
N SER A 267 8.31 -22.93 -9.43
CA SER A 267 8.11 -23.39 -10.80
C SER A 267 7.71 -22.22 -11.71
N PRO A 268 8.00 -22.30 -13.03
CA PRO A 268 7.58 -21.26 -13.98
C PRO A 268 6.06 -21.02 -14.01
N TRP A 269 5.26 -22.06 -13.81
CA TRP A 269 3.79 -21.95 -13.76
C TRP A 269 3.30 -21.12 -12.57
N VAL A 270 3.93 -21.27 -11.40
CA VAL A 270 3.62 -20.46 -10.21
C VAL A 270 3.93 -18.99 -10.49
N ALA A 271 5.07 -18.70 -11.11
CA ALA A 271 5.44 -17.33 -11.48
C ALA A 271 4.44 -16.72 -12.48
N ILE A 272 4.03 -17.46 -13.52
CA ILE A 272 3.05 -16.97 -14.49
C ILE A 272 1.72 -16.63 -13.80
N VAL A 273 1.16 -17.55 -13.01
CA VAL A 273 -0.10 -17.31 -12.29
C VAL A 273 0.03 -16.11 -11.34
N PHE A 274 1.14 -16.04 -10.61
CA PHE A 274 1.38 -14.94 -9.68
C PHE A 274 1.58 -13.60 -10.38
N SER A 275 2.25 -13.56 -11.55
CA SER A 275 2.39 -12.35 -12.36
C SER A 275 1.04 -11.79 -12.79
N ILE A 276 0.10 -12.65 -13.20
CA ILE A 276 -1.27 -12.26 -13.55
C ILE A 276 -1.97 -11.68 -12.31
N CYS A 277 -1.83 -12.32 -11.15
CA CYS A 277 -2.39 -11.80 -9.91
C CYS A 277 -1.82 -10.42 -9.54
N ILE A 278 -0.50 -10.23 -9.66
CA ILE A 278 0.14 -8.92 -9.42
C ILE A 278 -0.39 -7.88 -10.41
N LEU A 279 -0.45 -8.19 -11.70
CA LEU A 279 -0.96 -7.26 -12.72
C LEU A 279 -2.42 -6.86 -12.47
N LEU A 280 -3.26 -7.82 -12.06
CA LEU A 280 -4.64 -7.54 -11.64
C LEU A 280 -4.67 -6.65 -10.39
N GLY A 281 -3.80 -6.90 -9.41
CA GLY A 281 -3.67 -6.06 -8.22
C GLY A 281 -3.27 -4.62 -8.55
N ILE A 282 -2.26 -4.47 -9.41
CA ILE A 282 -1.80 -3.17 -9.87
C ILE A 282 -2.93 -2.44 -10.61
N TYR A 283 -3.63 -3.11 -11.52
CA TYR A 283 -4.80 -2.54 -12.20
C TYR A 283 -5.88 -2.09 -11.20
N SER A 284 -6.16 -2.94 -10.20
CA SER A 284 -7.18 -2.72 -9.18
C SER A 284 -6.92 -1.49 -8.32
N THR A 285 -5.66 -1.09 -8.16
CA THR A 285 -5.25 0.12 -7.45
C THR A 285 -5.14 1.32 -8.39
N THR A 286 -4.61 1.12 -9.60
CA THR A 286 -4.35 2.19 -10.58
C THR A 286 -5.65 2.82 -11.08
N ALA A 287 -6.64 2.01 -11.48
CA ALA A 287 -7.87 2.52 -12.09
C ALA A 287 -8.70 3.40 -11.13
N PRO A 288 -8.97 3.00 -9.87
CA PRO A 288 -9.67 3.85 -8.91
C PRO A 288 -8.92 5.13 -8.55
N MET A 289 -7.61 5.06 -8.34
CA MET A 289 -6.81 6.26 -8.01
C MET A 289 -6.75 7.25 -9.16
N TYR A 290 -6.59 6.75 -10.40
CA TYR A 290 -6.69 7.58 -11.60
C TYR A 290 -8.08 8.25 -11.69
N TRP A 291 -9.15 7.48 -11.51
CA TRP A 291 -10.51 8.04 -11.51
C TRP A 291 -10.70 9.13 -10.44
N LEU A 292 -10.17 8.91 -9.24
CA LEU A 292 -10.23 9.87 -8.12
C LEU A 292 -9.49 11.17 -8.45
N ILE A 293 -8.26 11.08 -8.96
CA ILE A 293 -7.46 12.24 -9.38
C ILE A 293 -8.19 12.99 -10.49
N LYS A 294 -8.69 12.28 -11.51
CA LYS A 294 -9.45 12.89 -12.61
C LYS A 294 -10.66 13.66 -12.10
N ASN A 295 -11.42 13.09 -11.15
CA ASN A 295 -12.58 13.78 -10.59
C ASN A 295 -12.20 15.02 -9.78
N GLU A 296 -11.06 15.01 -9.08
CA GLU A 296 -10.60 16.19 -8.37
C GLU A 296 -10.26 17.33 -9.34
N PHE A 297 -9.58 17.03 -10.45
CA PHE A 297 -9.34 18.02 -11.52
C PHE A 297 -10.65 18.52 -12.14
N MET A 298 -11.63 17.63 -12.34
CA MET A 298 -12.94 17.98 -12.91
C MET A 298 -13.79 18.89 -12.02
N ARG A 299 -13.45 19.12 -10.75
CA ARG A 299 -14.10 20.14 -9.91
C ARG A 299 -13.85 21.57 -10.42
N MET A 300 -12.75 21.77 -11.14
CA MET A 300 -12.32 23.06 -11.67
C MET A 300 -12.54 23.20 -13.18
N ILE A 301 -12.97 22.14 -13.86
CA ILE A 301 -13.03 22.04 -15.33
C ILE A 301 -14.46 21.68 -15.77
N PRO A 302 -15.02 22.31 -16.83
CA PRO A 302 -16.35 21.95 -17.33
C PRO A 302 -16.47 20.47 -17.73
N ALA A 303 -17.59 19.84 -17.38
CA ALA A 303 -17.85 18.40 -17.57
C ALA A 303 -17.56 17.87 -19.00
N LYS A 304 -17.81 18.69 -20.03
CA LYS A 304 -17.57 18.36 -21.44
C LYS A 304 -16.11 18.00 -21.77
N PHE A 305 -15.15 18.45 -20.96
CA PHE A 305 -13.73 18.16 -21.16
C PHE A 305 -13.27 16.88 -20.43
N GLY A 306 -14.18 16.12 -19.82
CA GLY A 306 -13.84 14.95 -19.00
C GLY A 306 -12.95 13.92 -19.71
N VAL A 307 -13.23 13.61 -20.98
CA VAL A 307 -12.42 12.67 -21.77
C VAL A 307 -11.03 13.24 -22.06
N ILE A 308 -10.93 14.54 -22.39
CA ILE A 308 -9.65 15.20 -22.66
C ILE A 308 -8.79 15.21 -21.40
N VAL A 309 -9.36 15.55 -20.24
CA VAL A 309 -8.66 15.51 -18.95
C VAL A 309 -8.17 14.10 -18.65
N THR A 310 -8.99 13.08 -18.88
CA THR A 310 -8.56 11.69 -18.75
C THR A 310 -7.36 11.41 -19.66
N ILE A 311 -7.44 11.68 -20.96
CA ILE A 311 -6.33 11.41 -21.91
C ILE A 311 -5.04 12.13 -21.49
N VAL A 312 -5.12 13.41 -21.15
CA VAL A 312 -3.95 14.20 -20.72
C VAL A 312 -3.31 13.60 -19.47
N LEU A 313 -4.10 13.32 -18.44
CA LEU A 313 -3.59 12.68 -17.22
C LEU A 313 -2.94 11.32 -17.52
N GLY A 314 -3.56 10.54 -18.41
CA GLY A 314 -3.06 9.23 -18.80
C GLY A 314 -1.71 9.28 -19.50
N ILE A 315 -1.52 10.25 -20.40
CA ILE A 315 -0.23 10.51 -21.03
C ILE A 315 0.81 10.91 -19.98
N VAL A 316 0.46 11.82 -19.06
CA VAL A 316 1.39 12.23 -17.98
C VAL A 316 1.75 11.05 -17.09
N PHE A 317 0.80 10.18 -16.74
CA PHE A 317 1.06 8.97 -15.95
C PHE A 317 1.98 7.99 -16.67
N MET A 318 1.82 7.79 -17.98
CA MET A 318 2.71 6.94 -18.78
C MET A 318 4.12 7.54 -18.92
N LEU A 319 4.22 8.87 -19.10
CA LEU A 319 5.51 9.56 -19.11
C LEU A 319 6.22 9.42 -17.76
N GLY A 320 5.52 9.67 -16.65
CA GLY A 320 6.05 9.42 -15.30
C GLY A 320 6.42 7.95 -15.08
N GLY A 321 5.59 7.03 -15.60
CA GLY A 321 5.76 5.58 -15.46
C GLY A 321 7.00 5.02 -16.18
N SER A 322 7.58 5.77 -17.12
CA SER A 322 8.86 5.41 -17.74
C SER A 322 10.08 5.60 -16.83
N LEU A 323 9.91 6.27 -15.67
CA LEU A 323 10.96 6.37 -14.67
C LEU A 323 11.21 4.99 -14.01
N PRO A 324 12.45 4.68 -13.57
CA PRO A 324 12.77 3.38 -12.98
C PRO A 324 11.96 3.09 -11.72
N PHE A 325 11.29 1.94 -11.67
CA PHE A 325 10.34 1.59 -10.62
C PHE A 325 10.99 1.57 -9.24
N GLY A 326 12.13 0.89 -9.10
CA GLY A 326 12.86 0.83 -7.82
C GLY A 326 13.26 2.21 -7.30
N LYS A 327 13.61 3.15 -8.19
CA LYS A 327 13.98 4.52 -7.82
C LYS A 327 12.78 5.36 -7.39
N LEU A 328 11.63 5.20 -8.05
CA LEU A 328 10.41 5.87 -7.65
C LEU A 328 9.99 5.45 -6.23
N VAL A 329 10.03 4.14 -5.93
CA VAL A 329 9.78 3.60 -4.59
C VAL A 329 10.78 4.20 -3.58
N ALA A 330 12.07 4.17 -3.90
CA ALA A 330 13.14 4.64 -3.00
C ALA A 330 13.11 6.15 -2.72
N MET A 331 12.57 6.95 -3.64
CA MET A 331 12.51 8.41 -3.49
C MET A 331 11.19 8.86 -2.88
N ILE A 332 10.07 8.41 -3.44
CA ILE A 332 8.75 8.95 -3.13
C ILE A 332 8.26 8.43 -1.78
N TYR A 333 8.38 7.12 -1.51
CA TYR A 333 7.84 6.55 -0.27
C TYR A 333 8.53 7.08 0.99
N PRO A 334 9.88 7.17 1.06
CA PRO A 334 10.52 7.76 2.24
C PRO A 334 10.20 9.25 2.40
N PHE A 335 10.21 10.02 1.30
CA PHE A 335 9.84 11.44 1.33
C PHE A 335 8.43 11.64 1.91
N VAL A 336 7.45 10.88 1.41
CA VAL A 336 6.09 10.91 1.93
C VAL A 336 6.03 10.37 3.36
N GLY A 337 6.88 9.41 3.71
CA GLY A 337 7.01 8.91 5.08
C GLY A 337 7.35 10.00 6.09
N TYR A 338 8.24 10.94 5.74
CA TYR A 338 8.57 12.08 6.61
C TYR A 338 7.39 13.04 6.78
N VAL A 339 6.63 13.31 5.72
CA VAL A 339 5.41 14.13 5.82
C VAL A 339 4.34 13.39 6.63
N GLY A 340 4.16 12.10 6.37
CA GLY A 340 3.25 11.21 7.10
C GLY A 340 3.59 11.11 8.58
N LEU A 341 4.87 11.18 8.96
CA LEU A 341 5.30 11.17 10.35
C LEU A 341 4.73 12.35 11.13
N ALA A 342 4.75 13.56 10.55
CA ALA A 342 4.14 14.73 11.17
C ALA A 342 2.63 14.52 11.40
N VAL A 343 1.93 13.97 10.41
CA VAL A 343 0.48 13.70 10.49
C VAL A 343 0.17 12.63 11.53
N VAL A 344 0.93 11.53 11.54
CA VAL A 344 0.81 10.43 12.50
C VAL A 344 1.00 10.92 13.93
N ILE A 345 2.01 11.76 14.19
CA ILE A 345 2.24 12.34 15.52
C ILE A 345 1.01 13.15 15.95
N ILE A 346 0.45 13.98 15.07
CA ILE A 346 -0.76 14.78 15.37
C ILE A 346 -1.94 13.86 15.70
N ILE A 347 -2.16 12.80 14.91
CA ILE A 347 -3.22 11.82 15.14
C ILE A 347 -3.06 11.14 16.50
N PHE A 348 -1.84 10.68 16.84
CA PHE A 348 -1.56 10.03 18.12
C PHE A 348 -1.79 10.98 19.29
N VAL A 349 -1.21 12.19 19.25
CA VAL A 349 -1.33 13.19 20.33
C VAL A 349 -2.79 13.57 20.56
N ARG A 350 -3.55 13.87 19.49
CA ARG A 350 -4.98 14.19 19.62
C ARG A 350 -5.80 13.02 20.13
N THR A 351 -5.48 11.80 19.72
CA THR A 351 -6.18 10.59 20.19
C THR A 351 -5.95 10.36 21.69
N ILE A 352 -4.72 10.53 22.17
CA ILE A 352 -4.38 10.42 23.60
C ILE A 352 -5.07 11.56 24.39
N TRP A 353 -4.96 12.80 23.91
CA TRP A 353 -5.58 13.95 24.56
C TRP A 353 -7.11 13.82 24.68
N ALA A 354 -7.78 13.34 23.64
CA ALA A 354 -9.22 13.09 23.66
C ALA A 354 -9.62 11.99 24.66
N LYS A 355 -8.80 10.94 24.82
CA LYS A 355 -9.02 9.91 25.85
C LYS A 355 -8.83 10.46 27.27
N MET A 356 -7.87 11.36 27.47
CA MET A 356 -7.64 12.01 28.77
C MET A 356 -8.69 13.06 29.11
N ASN A 357 -9.30 13.71 28.11
CA ASN A 357 -10.27 14.80 28.29
C ASN A 357 -11.62 14.53 27.58
N PRO A 358 -12.37 13.47 27.96
CA PRO A 358 -13.57 13.05 27.24
C PRO A 358 -14.66 14.14 27.18
N GLN A 359 -14.77 15.01 28.20
CA GLN A 359 -15.75 16.09 28.27
C GLN A 359 -15.50 17.24 27.26
N LYS A 360 -14.26 17.40 26.76
CA LYS A 360 -13.88 18.46 25.79
C LYS A 360 -13.76 17.96 24.36
N SER A 361 -13.93 16.66 24.12
CA SER A 361 -13.66 16.01 22.83
C SER A 361 -14.83 15.97 21.83
N LYS A 362 -15.93 16.68 22.13
CA LYS A 362 -17.11 16.77 21.24
C LYS A 362 -16.99 17.84 20.14
N VAL A 363 -15.79 18.34 19.85
CA VAL A 363 -15.53 19.36 18.83
C VAL A 363 -14.48 18.88 17.85
#